data_AF-D8MV34-F1
#
_entry.id   AF-D8MV34-F1
#
_cell.length_a   1.000
_cell.length_b   1.000
_cell.length_c   1.000
_cell.angle_alpha   90.00
_cell.angle_beta   90.00
_cell.angle_gamma   90.00
#
_symmetry.space_group_name_H-M   'P 1'
#
loop_
_entity.id
_entity.type
_entity.pdbx_description
1 polymer ?
#
loop_
_entity_poly.entity_id
_entity_poly.type
_entity_poly.pdbx_seq_one_letter_code
_entity_poly.pdbx_strand_id
1 'polypeptide(L)'
;MATGDQDDIFTRLKGLLPPTWFGELNPFLNGVLTACSSALAWCYSLYVYAKLQTRMSTATDGWLDLTAHDFFGNNLKRSGGQADDLFRNQIKINLFRERGTRQAIIDILEDLTGQAPIIFEPQRPQDTGAYGGPTIGYGQAGGYGSLSLPYQAFVTAQRPKGSGVPYIAGYASTPSGFSIPSRGQYSSQKMVTGTVTDAQVYEAVASVKMEGTIVWVRLQ
;
A
#
# COMPACT_ATOMS: atom_id res chain seq x y z
N MET A 1 2.86 19.27 35.60
CA MET A 1 4.15 19.60 34.97
C MET A 1 4.58 18.40 34.15
N ALA A 2 4.46 18.50 32.82
CA ALA A 2 4.93 17.49 31.89
C ALA A 2 6.43 17.70 31.64
N THR A 3 7.18 16.62 31.43
CA THR A 3 8.62 16.73 31.16
C THR A 3 8.88 17.57 29.91
N GLY A 4 9.71 18.60 30.05
CA GLY A 4 10.10 19.52 28.99
C GLY A 4 9.07 20.61 28.65
N ASP A 5 8.02 20.78 29.47
CA ASP A 5 7.21 21.99 29.43
C ASP A 5 7.97 23.19 30.04
N GLN A 6 7.41 24.39 29.89
CA GLN A 6 8.05 25.61 30.35
C GLN A 6 8.33 25.60 31.86
N ASP A 7 7.38 25.10 32.67
CA ASP A 7 7.48 25.08 34.12
C ASP A 7 8.54 24.07 34.61
N ASP A 8 8.67 22.91 33.95
CA ASP A 8 9.72 21.92 34.21
C ASP A 8 11.10 22.53 33.96
N ILE A 9 11.28 23.15 32.79
CA ILE A 9 12.56 23.76 32.43
C ILE A 9 12.87 24.96 33.31
N PHE A 10 11.89 25.80 33.63
CA PHE A 10 12.06 26.91 34.56
C PHE A 10 12.54 26.42 35.93
N THR A 11 11.89 25.37 36.47
CA THR A 11 12.25 24.77 37.76
C THR A 11 13.68 24.21 37.74
N ARG A 12 14.07 23.54 36.65
CA ARG A 12 15.44 23.04 36.45
C ARG A 12 16.46 24.15 36.37
N LEU A 13 16.20 25.19 35.55
CA LEU A 13 17.11 26.34 35.42
C LEU A 13 17.28 27.07 36.76
N LYS A 14 16.19 27.27 37.50
CA LYS A 14 16.24 27.86 38.84
C LYS A 14 17.01 26.99 39.83
N GLY A 15 16.87 25.67 39.73
CA GLY A 15 17.63 24.71 40.55
C GLY A 15 19.14 24.64 40.24
N LEU A 16 19.58 25.12 39.06
CA LEU A 16 21.00 25.24 38.72
C LEU A 16 21.66 26.49 39.33
N LEU A 17 20.87 27.46 39.80
CA LEU A 17 21.39 28.67 40.44
C LEU A 17 21.58 28.44 41.95
N PRO A 18 22.68 28.91 42.54
CA PRO A 18 22.87 28.84 43.99
C PRO A 18 21.73 29.56 44.73
N PRO A 19 21.12 28.93 45.76
CA PRO A 19 19.99 29.51 46.49
C PRO A 19 20.31 30.86 47.18
N THR A 20 21.59 31.13 47.43
CA THR A 20 22.05 32.31 48.18
C THR A 20 22.36 33.53 47.30
N TRP A 21 22.42 33.37 45.98
CA TRP A 21 22.80 34.48 45.07
C TRP A 21 21.67 35.47 44.83
N PHE A 22 20.42 35.01 44.96
CA PHE A 22 19.23 35.80 44.66
C PHE A 22 18.23 35.61 45.80
N GLY A 23 17.70 36.71 46.35
CA GLY A 23 16.62 36.66 47.34
C GLY A 23 15.34 35.95 46.85
N GLU A 24 14.40 35.69 47.75
CA GLU A 24 13.20 34.88 47.46
C GLU A 24 12.28 35.49 46.38
N LEU A 25 12.22 36.82 46.28
CA LEU A 25 11.44 37.57 45.30
C LEU A 25 12.37 38.31 44.33
N ASN A 26 12.60 37.73 43.15
CA ASN A 26 13.38 38.34 42.07
C ASN A 26 12.63 38.34 40.73
N PRO A 27 11.80 39.36 40.45
CA PRO A 27 10.96 39.40 39.26
C PRO A 27 11.79 39.50 37.95
N PHE A 28 12.93 40.19 37.95
CA PHE A 28 13.79 40.29 36.77
C PHE A 28 14.45 38.95 36.42
N LEU A 29 15.01 38.26 37.43
CA LEU A 29 15.59 36.93 37.24
C LEU A 29 14.51 35.96 36.74
N ASN A 30 13.34 35.95 37.39
CA ASN A 30 12.23 35.10 36.96
C ASN A 30 11.82 35.43 35.52
N GLY A 31 11.75 36.70 35.12
CA GLY A 31 11.45 37.09 33.74
C GLY A 31 12.46 36.56 32.72
N VAL A 32 13.76 36.69 33.01
CA VAL A 32 14.83 36.17 32.13
C VAL A 32 14.77 34.64 32.04
N LEU A 33 14.66 33.95 33.17
CA LEU A 33 14.56 32.49 33.23
C LEU A 33 13.29 31.99 32.52
N THR A 34 12.18 32.73 32.63
CA THR A 34 10.93 32.41 31.93
C THR A 34 11.17 32.46 30.42
N ALA A 35 11.77 33.53 29.88
CA ALA A 35 12.07 33.65 28.46
C ALA A 35 12.99 32.52 27.95
N CYS A 36 14.06 32.20 28.70
CA CYS A 36 14.94 31.07 28.39
C CYS A 36 14.21 29.72 28.44
N SER A 37 13.34 29.52 29.44
CA SER A 37 12.57 28.28 29.59
C SER A 37 11.58 28.08 28.44
N SER A 38 10.92 29.14 27.96
CA SER A 38 10.03 29.06 26.79
C SER A 38 10.78 28.67 25.52
N ALA A 39 11.96 29.26 25.27
CA ALA A 39 12.79 28.92 24.12
C ALA A 39 13.28 27.47 24.17
N LEU A 40 13.74 27.01 25.32
CA LEU A 40 14.18 25.62 25.52
C LEU A 40 13.01 24.62 25.45
N ALA A 41 11.82 24.97 25.93
CA ALA A 41 10.62 24.14 25.81
C ALA A 41 10.21 23.96 24.35
N TRP A 42 10.33 25.01 23.53
CA TRP A 42 10.12 24.92 22.09
C TRP A 42 11.17 24.05 21.39
N CYS A 43 12.45 24.20 21.73
CA CYS A 43 13.50 23.30 21.20
C CYS A 43 13.25 21.83 21.60
N TYR A 44 12.80 21.59 22.84
CA TYR A 44 12.48 20.24 23.31
C TYR A 44 11.25 19.66 22.58
N SER A 45 10.22 20.46 22.31
CA SER A 45 9.06 20.00 21.54
C SER A 45 9.45 19.60 20.11
N LEU A 46 10.36 20.34 19.49
CA LEU A 46 10.94 19.97 18.19
C LEU A 46 11.74 18.67 18.26
N TYR A 47 12.54 18.47 19.30
CA TYR A 47 13.27 17.21 19.51
C TYR A 47 12.33 16.01 19.66
N VAL A 48 11.28 16.15 20.49
CA VAL A 48 10.29 15.08 20.69
C VAL A 48 9.54 14.79 19.39
N TYR A 49 9.16 15.83 18.65
CA TYR A 49 8.56 15.68 17.33
C TYR A 49 9.49 14.92 16.38
N ALA A 50 10.73 15.36 16.22
CA ALA A 50 11.72 14.72 15.34
C ALA A 50 11.94 13.25 15.71
N LYS A 51 12.00 12.93 17.02
CA LYS A 51 12.11 11.55 17.52
C LYS A 51 10.95 10.66 17.02
N LEU A 52 9.72 11.16 17.02
CA LEU A 52 8.56 10.40 16.50
C LEU A 52 8.71 10.10 15.00
N GLN A 53 9.33 10.99 14.22
CA GLN A 53 9.50 10.81 12.78
C GLN A 53 10.57 9.76 12.43
N THR A 54 11.44 9.37 13.36
CA THR A 54 12.50 8.37 13.12
C THR A 54 12.02 6.93 13.03
N ARG A 55 10.76 6.65 13.37
CA ARG A 55 10.19 5.29 13.36
C ARG A 55 8.95 5.27 12.49
N MET A 56 8.90 4.30 11.56
CA MET A 56 7.74 4.09 10.67
C MET A 56 6.41 3.96 11.43
N SER A 57 6.44 3.42 12.65
CA SER A 57 5.25 3.27 13.50
C SER A 57 4.64 4.59 13.95
N THR A 58 5.44 5.66 14.06
CA THR A 58 5.05 6.96 14.64
C THR A 58 5.24 8.12 13.68
N ALA A 59 5.91 7.91 12.54
CA ALA A 59 6.06 8.93 11.52
C ALA A 59 4.71 9.35 10.93
N THR A 60 4.58 10.64 10.64
CA THR A 60 3.38 11.29 10.10
C THR A 60 3.71 12.10 8.86
N ASP A 61 2.70 12.35 8.04
CA ASP A 61 2.77 13.25 6.88
C ASP A 61 3.97 12.93 5.96
N GLY A 62 4.68 13.96 5.49
CA GLY A 62 5.81 13.84 4.58
C GLY A 62 6.97 12.98 5.10
N TRP A 63 7.12 12.79 6.41
CA TRP A 63 8.15 11.90 6.96
C TRP A 63 7.82 10.43 6.72
N LEU A 64 6.54 10.08 6.79
CA LEU A 64 6.08 8.74 6.42
C LEU A 64 6.22 8.52 4.90
N ASP A 65 6.07 9.57 4.09
CA ASP A 65 6.31 9.51 2.64
C ASP A 65 7.79 9.30 2.31
N LEU A 66 8.69 9.98 3.01
CA LEU A 66 10.14 9.74 2.91
C LEU A 66 10.49 8.30 3.29
N THR A 67 9.89 7.79 4.38
CA THR A 67 10.08 6.39 4.79
C THR A 67 9.65 5.43 3.68
N ALA A 68 8.50 5.65 3.03
CA ALA A 68 8.08 4.83 1.90
C ALA A 68 9.04 4.92 0.71
N HIS A 69 9.55 6.13 0.43
CA HIS A 69 10.49 6.36 -0.65
C HIS A 69 11.84 5.65 -0.42
N ASP A 70 12.33 5.56 0.81
CA ASP A 70 13.56 4.84 1.12
C ASP A 70 13.49 3.34 0.79
N PHE A 71 12.33 2.71 1.01
CA PHE A 71 12.13 1.28 0.74
C PHE A 71 11.69 0.98 -0.69
N PHE A 72 10.85 1.83 -1.27
CA PHE A 72 10.15 1.54 -2.54
C PHE A 72 10.47 2.52 -3.66
N GLY A 73 11.21 3.59 -3.38
CA GLY A 73 11.45 4.68 -4.33
C GLY A 73 10.13 5.25 -4.85
N ASN A 74 9.95 5.20 -6.18
CA ASN A 74 8.75 5.68 -6.83
C ASN A 74 7.62 4.63 -6.93
N ASN A 75 7.87 3.38 -6.51
CA ASN A 75 6.94 2.27 -6.71
C ASN A 75 5.79 2.23 -5.68
N LEU A 76 5.96 2.89 -4.53
CA LEU A 76 4.89 3.07 -3.55
C LEU A 76 4.78 4.55 -3.19
N LYS A 77 3.64 5.16 -3.52
CA LYS A 77 3.35 6.56 -3.23
C LYS A 77 2.00 6.69 -2.55
N ARG A 78 1.92 7.65 -1.64
CA ARG A 78 0.66 7.98 -0.98
C ARG A 78 -0.34 8.53 -1.99
N SER A 79 -1.56 8.01 -1.95
CA SER A 79 -2.66 8.53 -2.75
C SER A 79 -3.13 9.88 -2.20
N GLY A 80 -3.65 10.76 -3.07
CA GLY A 80 -4.19 12.05 -2.63
C GLY A 80 -5.28 11.87 -1.55
N GLY A 81 -5.10 12.51 -0.40
CA GLY A 81 -6.04 12.44 0.72
C GLY A 81 -5.97 11.15 1.56
N GLN A 82 -5.00 10.28 1.33
CA GLN A 82 -4.84 9.06 2.12
C GLN A 82 -4.30 9.35 3.53
N ALA A 83 -4.98 8.83 4.55
CA ALA A 83 -4.58 8.95 5.94
C ALA A 83 -3.28 8.18 6.25
N ASP A 84 -2.49 8.68 7.21
CA ASP A 84 -1.23 8.09 7.64
C ASP A 84 -1.36 6.61 8.03
N ASP A 85 -2.42 6.24 8.75
CA ASP A 85 -2.62 4.87 9.20
C ASP A 85 -2.83 3.88 8.05
N LEU A 86 -3.62 4.29 7.05
CA LEU A 86 -3.84 3.49 5.85
C LEU A 86 -2.54 3.35 5.03
N PHE A 87 -1.81 4.45 4.87
CA PHE A 87 -0.56 4.43 4.12
C PHE A 87 0.52 3.60 4.83
N ARG A 88 0.65 3.74 6.16
CA ARG A 88 1.54 2.92 6.98
C ARG A 88 1.24 1.43 6.87
N ASN A 89 -0.04 1.06 6.84
CA ASN A 89 -0.44 -0.33 6.64
C ASN A 89 -0.04 -0.82 5.24
N GLN A 90 -0.20 -0.02 4.20
CA GLN A 90 0.28 -0.36 2.86
C GLN A 90 1.79 -0.53 2.80
N ILE A 91 2.57 0.34 3.46
CA ILE A 91 4.03 0.20 3.57
C ILE A 91 4.38 -1.15 4.20
N LYS A 92 3.76 -1.49 5.34
CA LYS A 92 4.00 -2.77 6.03
C LYS A 92 3.64 -3.98 5.17
N ILE A 93 2.47 -3.94 4.51
CA ILE A 93 2.04 -5.02 3.61
C ILE A 93 3.07 -5.22 2.51
N ASN A 94 3.52 -4.15 1.85
CA ASN A 94 4.46 -4.27 0.73
C ASN A 94 5.88 -4.67 1.17
N LEU A 95 6.27 -4.33 2.41
CA LEU A 95 7.58 -4.68 2.97
C LEU A 95 7.69 -6.18 3.26
N PHE A 96 6.59 -6.78 3.72
CA PHE A 96 6.52 -8.20 4.10
C PHE A 96 5.70 -9.05 3.13
N ARG A 97 5.37 -8.53 1.94
CA ARG A 97 4.64 -9.27 0.92
C ARG A 97 5.48 -10.45 0.45
N GLU A 98 4.85 -11.62 0.40
CA GLU A 98 5.46 -12.82 -0.18
C GLU A 98 5.81 -12.57 -1.66
N ARG A 99 6.96 -13.10 -2.10
CA ARG A 99 7.42 -13.01 -3.50
C ARG A 99 8.06 -14.32 -3.91
N GLY A 100 8.08 -14.58 -5.21
CA GLY A 100 8.69 -15.75 -5.82
C GLY A 100 7.87 -17.03 -5.69
N THR A 101 6.60 -16.94 -5.28
CA THR A 101 5.73 -18.11 -5.11
C THR A 101 4.44 -17.97 -5.89
N ARG A 102 3.77 -19.10 -6.11
CA ARG A 102 2.43 -19.15 -6.69
C ARG A 102 1.43 -18.34 -5.86
N GLN A 103 1.52 -18.43 -4.53
CA GLN A 103 0.62 -17.72 -3.63
C GLN A 103 0.78 -16.21 -3.75
N ALA A 104 2.03 -15.72 -3.87
CA ALA A 104 2.28 -14.30 -4.09
C ALA A 104 1.59 -13.73 -5.34
N ILE A 105 1.54 -14.51 -6.43
CA ILE A 105 0.83 -14.10 -7.66
C ILE A 105 -0.69 -14.12 -7.45
N ILE A 106 -1.22 -15.07 -6.69
CA ILE A 106 -2.65 -15.11 -6.33
C ILE A 106 -3.00 -13.87 -5.51
N ASP A 107 -2.26 -13.62 -4.43
CA ASP A 107 -2.55 -12.55 -3.48
C ASP A 107 -2.46 -11.16 -4.13
N ILE A 108 -1.44 -10.88 -4.95
CA ILE A 108 -1.32 -9.57 -5.60
C ILE A 108 -2.43 -9.35 -6.63
N LEU A 109 -2.84 -10.38 -7.35
CA LEU A 109 -3.90 -10.26 -8.35
C LEU A 109 -5.28 -10.18 -7.71
N GLU A 110 -5.51 -10.88 -6.61
CA GLU A 110 -6.74 -10.78 -5.82
C GLU A 110 -6.85 -9.43 -5.13
N ASP A 111 -5.77 -8.91 -4.53
CA ASP A 111 -5.73 -7.55 -3.97
C ASP A 111 -6.04 -6.48 -5.02
N LEU A 112 -5.52 -6.66 -6.23
CA LEU A 112 -5.68 -5.70 -7.32
C LEU A 112 -7.07 -5.79 -7.97
N THR A 113 -7.56 -7.00 -8.24
CA THR A 113 -8.74 -7.22 -9.09
C THR A 113 -9.99 -7.67 -8.33
N GLY A 114 -9.84 -8.07 -7.06
CA GLY A 114 -10.87 -8.70 -6.25
C GLY A 114 -11.20 -10.13 -6.68
N GLN A 115 -10.39 -10.74 -7.54
CA GLN A 115 -10.59 -12.11 -8.01
C GLN A 115 -9.28 -12.90 -8.06
N ALA A 116 -9.32 -14.12 -7.55
CA ALA A 116 -8.20 -15.05 -7.64
C ALA A 116 -7.95 -15.46 -9.11
N PRO A 117 -6.69 -15.43 -9.58
CA PRO A 117 -6.33 -15.88 -10.91
C PRO A 117 -6.34 -17.41 -11.01
N ILE A 118 -6.42 -17.94 -12.24
CA ILE A 118 -6.17 -19.36 -12.52
C ILE A 118 -4.71 -19.50 -12.95
N ILE A 119 -3.93 -20.28 -12.20
CA ILE A 119 -2.51 -20.51 -12.49
C ILE A 119 -2.30 -21.97 -12.91
N PHE A 120 -1.46 -22.19 -13.92
CA PHE A 120 -1.04 -23.51 -14.39
C PHE A 120 0.49 -23.56 -14.53
N GLU A 121 1.11 -24.52 -13.86
CA GLU A 121 2.55 -24.77 -13.84
C GLU A 121 2.83 -26.15 -14.47
N PRO A 122 3.46 -26.22 -15.67
CA PRO A 122 3.66 -27.48 -16.40
C PRO A 122 4.52 -28.54 -15.70
N GLN A 123 5.22 -28.17 -14.64
CA GLN A 123 6.05 -29.07 -13.83
C GLN A 123 5.37 -29.47 -12.52
N ARG A 124 4.16 -28.98 -12.24
CA ARG A 124 3.42 -29.25 -11.00
C ARG A 124 2.39 -30.37 -11.22
N PRO A 125 2.57 -31.56 -10.61
CA PRO A 125 1.63 -32.67 -10.78
C PRO A 125 0.19 -32.35 -10.39
N GLN A 126 -0.03 -31.40 -9.48
CA GLN A 126 -1.38 -30.96 -9.09
C GLN A 126 -2.08 -30.14 -10.20
N ASP A 127 -1.34 -29.57 -11.13
CA ASP A 127 -1.88 -28.82 -12.27
C ASP A 127 -1.99 -29.70 -13.52
N THR A 128 -1.12 -30.70 -13.63
CA THR A 128 -0.95 -31.54 -14.83
C THR A 128 -1.44 -32.97 -14.68
N GLY A 129 -1.87 -33.35 -13.48
CA GLY A 129 -2.23 -34.71 -13.11
C GLY A 129 -1.05 -35.67 -12.94
N ALA A 130 -1.38 -36.82 -12.35
CA ALA A 130 -0.50 -37.97 -12.20
C ALA A 130 -1.34 -39.26 -12.20
N TYR A 131 -0.72 -40.39 -12.52
CA TYR A 131 -1.40 -41.69 -12.43
C TYR A 131 -1.84 -41.96 -10.99
N GLY A 132 -3.14 -42.16 -10.76
CA GLY A 132 -3.73 -42.33 -9.44
C GLY A 132 -3.88 -41.04 -8.61
N GLY A 133 -3.61 -39.86 -9.19
CA GLY A 133 -3.74 -38.56 -8.53
C GLY A 133 -5.13 -37.91 -8.69
N PRO A 134 -5.42 -36.86 -7.90
CA PRO A 134 -6.60 -36.03 -8.13
C PRO A 134 -6.46 -35.32 -9.49
N THR A 135 -7.55 -35.26 -10.25
CA THR A 135 -7.66 -34.52 -11.53
C THR A 135 -6.57 -34.89 -12.55
N ILE A 136 -6.66 -36.02 -13.28
CA ILE A 136 -6.49 -36.18 -14.76
C ILE A 136 -6.63 -37.70 -15.14
N GLY A 137 -7.31 -37.95 -16.26
CA GLY A 137 -7.22 -39.17 -17.08
C GLY A 137 -7.33 -38.80 -18.57
N TYR A 138 -7.01 -39.69 -19.51
CA TYR A 138 -7.19 -39.41 -20.94
C TYR A 138 -8.64 -38.96 -21.23
N GLY A 139 -8.80 -37.84 -21.94
CA GLY A 139 -10.12 -37.27 -22.28
C GLY A 139 -10.79 -36.43 -21.18
N GLN A 140 -10.11 -36.15 -20.06
CA GLN A 140 -10.61 -35.24 -19.02
C GLN A 140 -10.13 -33.80 -19.24
N ALA A 141 -10.89 -32.84 -18.73
CA ALA A 141 -10.48 -31.44 -18.73
C ALA A 141 -9.24 -31.24 -17.83
N GLY A 142 -8.20 -30.59 -18.36
CA GLY A 142 -6.94 -30.35 -17.66
C GLY A 142 -5.80 -29.94 -18.61
N GLY A 143 -4.62 -29.68 -18.06
CA GLY A 143 -3.41 -29.37 -18.84
C GLY A 143 -2.42 -30.52 -18.85
N TYR A 144 -1.71 -30.70 -19.97
CA TYR A 144 -0.58 -31.63 -20.02
C TYR A 144 0.70 -30.98 -19.52
N GLY A 145 1.39 -31.64 -18.59
CA GLY A 145 2.68 -31.19 -18.09
C GLY A 145 3.80 -31.35 -19.12
N SER A 146 4.88 -30.60 -18.92
CA SER A 146 6.07 -30.68 -19.75
C SER A 146 7.32 -30.31 -18.95
N LEU A 147 8.27 -31.25 -18.88
CA LEU A 147 9.60 -30.99 -18.32
C LEU A 147 10.47 -30.12 -19.24
N SER A 148 10.09 -29.97 -20.51
CA SER A 148 10.77 -29.11 -21.49
C SER A 148 10.40 -27.63 -21.36
N LEU A 149 9.50 -27.28 -20.43
CA LEU A 149 9.11 -25.90 -20.10
C LEU A 149 9.55 -25.55 -18.66
N PRO A 150 10.85 -25.59 -18.33
CA PRO A 150 11.32 -25.24 -17.00
C PRO A 150 11.10 -23.76 -16.71
N TYR A 151 10.80 -23.43 -15.45
CA TYR A 151 10.67 -22.06 -14.97
C TYR A 151 9.57 -21.24 -15.68
N GLN A 152 8.51 -21.91 -16.13
CA GLN A 152 7.36 -21.26 -16.76
C GLN A 152 6.07 -21.49 -15.99
N ALA A 153 5.22 -20.47 -15.95
CA ALA A 153 3.85 -20.55 -15.45
C ALA A 153 2.89 -19.81 -16.38
N PHE A 154 1.65 -20.26 -16.43
CA PHE A 154 0.57 -19.67 -17.21
C PHE A 154 -0.50 -19.15 -16.26
N VAL A 155 -0.76 -17.85 -16.31
CA VAL A 155 -1.68 -17.16 -15.41
C VAL A 155 -2.83 -16.60 -16.22
N THR A 156 -4.05 -16.96 -15.86
CA THR A 156 -5.26 -16.30 -16.34
C THR A 156 -5.73 -15.33 -15.27
N ALA A 157 -5.54 -14.04 -15.51
CA ALA A 157 -5.94 -12.96 -14.62
C ALA A 157 -7.28 -12.38 -15.08
N GLN A 158 -8.18 -12.14 -14.12
CA GLN A 158 -9.50 -11.57 -14.38
C GLN A 158 -9.43 -10.05 -14.24
N ARG A 159 -10.16 -9.32 -15.08
CA ARG A 159 -10.35 -7.89 -14.87
C ARG A 159 -11.31 -7.65 -13.70
N PRO A 160 -11.16 -6.53 -12.96
CA PRO A 160 -12.11 -6.18 -11.90
C PRO A 160 -13.54 -6.12 -12.45
N LYS A 161 -14.52 -6.54 -11.64
CA LYS A 161 -15.93 -6.34 -11.98
C LYS A 161 -16.21 -4.83 -12.04
N GLY A 162 -16.48 -4.30 -13.24
CA GLY A 162 -16.80 -2.89 -13.42
C GLY A 162 -18.12 -2.52 -12.73
N SER A 163 -18.23 -1.28 -12.24
CA SER A 163 -19.45 -0.75 -11.61
C SER A 163 -20.46 -0.18 -12.62
N GLY A 164 -20.34 -0.52 -13.91
CA GLY A 164 -21.04 0.16 -15.00
C GLY A 164 -20.53 1.58 -15.25
N VAL A 165 -20.94 2.19 -16.36
CA VAL A 165 -20.61 3.59 -16.66
C VAL A 165 -21.70 4.49 -16.06
N PRO A 166 -21.37 5.48 -15.22
CA PRO A 166 -22.37 6.37 -14.63
C PRO A 166 -23.27 7.00 -15.69
N TYR A 167 -24.57 7.00 -15.42
CA TYR A 167 -25.60 7.57 -16.29
C TYR A 167 -25.76 6.92 -17.68
N ILE A 168 -25.10 5.78 -17.93
CA ILE A 168 -25.31 4.98 -19.15
C ILE A 168 -26.10 3.72 -18.80
N ALA A 169 -27.16 3.50 -19.56
CA ALA A 169 -28.05 2.37 -19.39
C ALA A 169 -27.48 1.12 -20.07
N GLY A 170 -27.65 -0.05 -19.42
CA GLY A 170 -27.22 -1.33 -19.99
C GLY A 170 -28.03 -1.71 -21.23
N TYR A 171 -27.48 -2.61 -22.04
CA TYR A 171 -28.19 -3.17 -23.18
C TYR A 171 -29.50 -3.84 -22.73
N ALA A 172 -30.58 -3.71 -23.51
CA ALA A 172 -31.92 -4.21 -23.19
C ALA A 172 -32.59 -3.63 -21.91
N SER A 173 -32.13 -2.46 -21.44
CA SER A 173 -32.84 -1.73 -20.37
C SER A 173 -33.76 -0.64 -20.94
N THR A 174 -34.88 -0.37 -20.26
CA THR A 174 -35.88 0.63 -20.66
C THR A 174 -35.32 2.01 -21.03
N PRO A 175 -34.24 2.51 -20.38
CA PRO A 175 -33.63 3.80 -20.75
C PRO A 175 -32.73 3.78 -22.00
N SER A 176 -32.58 2.64 -22.70
CA SER A 176 -31.79 2.50 -23.92
C SER A 176 -32.70 2.32 -25.15
N GLY A 177 -33.03 3.44 -25.81
CA GLY A 177 -33.92 3.48 -26.98
C GLY A 177 -33.16 3.72 -28.30
N PHE A 178 -33.54 3.00 -29.36
CA PHE A 178 -33.02 3.20 -30.70
C PHE A 178 -33.73 4.39 -31.37
N SER A 179 -32.96 5.29 -32.01
CA SER A 179 -33.47 6.48 -32.73
C SER A 179 -34.30 7.48 -31.90
N ILE A 180 -34.22 7.42 -30.58
CA ILE A 180 -34.78 8.43 -29.65
C ILE A 180 -33.69 8.86 -28.64
N PRO A 181 -33.69 10.11 -28.15
CA PRO A 181 -32.78 10.53 -27.08
C PRO A 181 -32.90 9.58 -25.89
N SER A 182 -31.81 8.90 -25.55
CA SER A 182 -31.80 7.87 -24.52
C SER A 182 -30.47 7.87 -23.77
N ARG A 183 -30.38 7.10 -22.68
CA ARG A 183 -29.12 6.87 -21.95
C ARG A 183 -28.37 5.64 -22.47
N GLY A 184 -28.81 5.05 -23.58
CA GLY A 184 -28.13 3.93 -24.23
C GLY A 184 -26.97 4.42 -25.10
N GLN A 185 -25.76 3.92 -24.84
CA GLN A 185 -24.58 4.20 -25.66
C GLN A 185 -23.66 2.98 -25.67
N TYR A 186 -22.94 2.77 -26.78
CA TYR A 186 -21.78 1.88 -26.79
C TYR A 186 -20.69 2.44 -25.87
N SER A 187 -20.40 1.72 -24.78
CA SER A 187 -19.33 2.07 -23.86
C SER A 187 -17.98 1.63 -24.42
N SER A 188 -16.97 2.49 -24.32
CA SER A 188 -15.57 2.09 -24.46
C SER A 188 -14.93 1.89 -23.08
N GLN A 189 -13.83 1.15 -23.01
CA GLN A 189 -13.13 0.88 -21.75
C GLN A 189 -12.63 2.17 -21.04
N LYS A 190 -12.43 3.26 -21.80
CA LYS A 190 -12.09 4.58 -21.26
C LYS A 190 -13.20 5.24 -20.44
N MET A 191 -14.43 4.75 -20.59
CA MET A 191 -15.61 5.29 -19.91
C MET A 191 -15.84 4.65 -18.53
N VAL A 192 -15.08 3.60 -18.20
CA VAL A 192 -15.11 2.96 -16.87
C VAL A 192 -14.04 3.62 -16.00
N THR A 193 -14.48 4.37 -15.00
CA THR A 193 -13.60 5.06 -14.02
C THR A 193 -13.19 4.10 -12.90
N GLY A 194 -11.92 4.17 -12.47
CA GLY A 194 -11.41 3.35 -11.35
C GLY A 194 -10.95 1.95 -11.74
N THR A 195 -10.78 1.67 -13.03
CA THR A 195 -10.42 0.33 -13.52
C THR A 195 -8.93 0.07 -13.37
N VAL A 196 -8.58 -1.10 -12.85
CA VAL A 196 -7.24 -1.68 -13.00
C VAL A 196 -6.95 -1.83 -14.49
N THR A 197 -5.86 -1.24 -14.95
CA THR A 197 -5.40 -1.35 -16.32
C THR A 197 -4.67 -2.67 -16.55
N ASP A 198 -4.71 -3.16 -17.78
CA ASP A 198 -3.97 -4.35 -18.19
C ASP A 198 -2.47 -4.22 -17.85
N ALA A 199 -1.89 -3.02 -18.00
CA ALA A 199 -0.50 -2.73 -17.62
C ALA A 199 -0.24 -2.94 -16.12
N GLN A 200 -1.16 -2.48 -15.25
CA GLN A 200 -1.04 -2.70 -13.80
C GLN A 200 -1.09 -4.18 -13.43
N VAL A 201 -1.83 -5.01 -14.17
CA VAL A 201 -1.83 -6.48 -13.96
C VAL A 201 -0.46 -7.07 -14.29
N TYR A 202 0.13 -6.68 -15.42
CA TYR A 202 1.48 -7.13 -15.77
C TYR A 202 2.54 -6.67 -14.77
N GLU A 203 2.48 -5.41 -14.34
CA GLU A 203 3.40 -4.86 -13.33
C GLU A 203 3.24 -5.56 -11.98
N ALA A 204 2.00 -5.86 -11.56
CA ALA A 204 1.71 -6.60 -10.35
C ALA A 204 2.35 -7.99 -10.37
N VAL A 205 2.15 -8.76 -11.44
CA VAL A 205 2.77 -10.08 -11.61
C VAL A 205 4.29 -9.95 -11.65
N ALA A 206 4.83 -9.00 -12.40
CA ALA A 206 6.27 -8.78 -12.50
C ALA A 206 6.89 -8.41 -11.13
N SER A 207 6.17 -7.70 -10.28
CA SER A 207 6.67 -7.30 -8.96
C SER A 207 6.87 -8.50 -8.02
N VAL A 208 6.07 -9.57 -8.15
CA VAL A 208 6.13 -10.72 -7.24
C VAL A 208 6.70 -11.98 -7.85
N LYS A 209 6.84 -12.07 -9.19
CA LYS A 209 7.40 -13.27 -9.84
C LYS A 209 8.84 -13.50 -9.42
N MET A 210 9.29 -14.75 -9.47
CA MET A 210 10.70 -15.08 -9.28
C MET A 210 11.52 -14.58 -10.49
N GLU A 211 12.71 -14.07 -10.24
CA GLU A 211 13.64 -13.70 -11.30
C GLU A 211 14.12 -14.93 -12.09
N GLY A 212 14.37 -14.79 -13.39
CA GLY A 212 14.73 -15.93 -14.25
C GLY A 212 13.57 -16.88 -14.59
N THR A 213 12.33 -16.54 -14.20
CA THR A 213 11.11 -17.27 -14.62
C THR A 213 10.30 -16.48 -15.65
N ILE A 214 9.55 -17.22 -16.49
CA ILE A 214 8.61 -16.66 -17.46
C ILE A 214 7.18 -16.92 -16.98
N VAL A 215 6.41 -15.85 -16.81
CA VAL A 215 4.99 -15.93 -16.45
C VAL A 215 4.17 -15.40 -17.62
N TRP A 216 3.47 -16.29 -18.31
CA TRP A 216 2.58 -15.94 -19.41
C TRP A 216 1.23 -15.51 -18.84
N VAL A 217 0.80 -14.28 -19.11
CA VAL A 217 -0.47 -13.76 -18.61
C VAL A 217 -1.51 -13.69 -19.72
N ARG A 218 -2.67 -14.30 -19.49
CA ARG A 218 -3.89 -14.14 -20.28
C ARG A 218 -4.89 -13.32 -19.48
N LEU A 219 -5.40 -12.25 -20.07
CA LEU A 219 -6.41 -11.41 -19.45
C LEU A 219 -7.81 -11.84 -19.89
N GLN A 220 -8.74 -11.94 -18.94
CA GLN A 220 -10.17 -12.21 -19.18
C GLN A 220 -11.00 -11.05 -18.65
#